data_AF-A0A842MT41-F1
#
_entry.id   AF-A0A842MT41-F1
#
_cell.length_a   1.000
_cell.length_b   1.000
_cell.length_c   1.000
_cell.angle_alpha   90.00
_cell.angle_beta   90.00
_cell.angle_gamma   90.00
#
_symmetry.space_group_name_H-M   'P 1'
#
loop_
_entity.id
_entity.type
_entity.pdbx_description
1 polymer ?
#
loop_
_entity_poly.entity_id
_entity_poly.type
_entity_poly.pdbx_seq_one_letter_code
_entity_poly.pdbx_strand_id
1 'polypeptide(L)' 'MKFQFKELTVSTEKQKELIDVTSIVEAAVAQSGVRNGLCLVQSLHSTTAI' A
#
# COMPACT_ATOMS: atom_id res chain seq x y z
N MET A 1 14.90 7.53 13.91
CA MET A 1 14.35 6.57 12.93
C MET A 1 12.84 6.71 12.95
N LYS A 2 12.19 7.06 11.82
CA LYS A 2 10.74 7.29 11.75
C LYS A 2 10.10 6.11 11.04
N PHE A 3 9.00 5.60 11.60
CA PHE A 3 8.20 4.54 11.01
C PHE A 3 6.76 4.99 10.91
N GLN A 4 6.08 4.62 9.84
CA GLN A 4 4.66 4.84 9.64
C GLN A 4 4.07 3.56 9.08
N PHE A 5 2.91 3.17 9.61
CA PHE A 5 2.14 2.03 9.15
C PHE A 5 0.79 2.53 8.65
N LYS A 6 0.34 2.01 7.51
CA LYS A 6 -0.96 2.31 6.93
C LYS A 6 -1.54 1.02 6.37
N GLU A 7 -2.74 0.67 6.81
CA GLU A 7 -3.51 -0.43 6.25
C GLU A 7 -4.40 0.09 5.12
N LEU A 8 -4.53 -0.71 4.06
CA LEU A 8 -5.41 -0.47 2.93
C LEU A 8 -6.37 -1.65 2.80
N THR A 9 -7.66 -1.36 2.88
CA THR A 9 -8.73 -2.34 2.61
C THR A 9 -9.23 -2.13 1.19
N VAL A 10 -9.27 -3.22 0.41
CA VAL A 10 -9.71 -3.21 -0.98
C VAL A 10 -10.82 -4.23 -1.15
N SER A 11 -11.87 -3.86 -1.88
CA SER A 11 -12.94 -4.78 -2.29
C SER A 11 -12.77 -5.09 -3.78
N THR A 12 -12.82 -6.38 -4.12
CA THR A 12 -12.76 -6.86 -5.50
C THR A 12 -14.14 -7.33 -5.94
N GLU A 13 -14.48 -7.12 -7.21
CA GLU A 13 -15.74 -7.58 -7.80
C GLU A 13 -15.55 -8.85 -8.64
N LYS A 14 -14.30 -9.18 -9.00
CA LYS A 14 -13.95 -10.33 -9.85
C LYS A 14 -12.94 -11.23 -9.15
N GLN A 15 -12.93 -12.52 -9.52
CA GLN A 15 -11.97 -13.50 -8.99
C GLN A 15 -10.50 -13.09 -9.23
N LYS A 16 -10.23 -12.39 -10.34
CA LYS A 16 -8.93 -11.80 -10.66
C LYS A 16 -9.16 -10.36 -11.08
N GLU A 17 -8.53 -9.44 -10.39
CA GLU A 17 -8.69 -8.00 -10.61
C GLU A 17 -7.35 -7.31 -10.35
N LEU A 18 -7.03 -6.34 -11.19
CA LEU A 18 -5.88 -5.45 -10.99
C LEU A 18 -6.41 -4.13 -10.48
N ILE A 19 -5.91 -3.72 -9.32
CA ILE A 19 -6.33 -2.50 -8.65
C ILE A 19 -5.11 -1.61 -8.52
N ASP A 20 -5.20 -0.40 -9.08
CA ASP A 20 -4.13 0.58 -8.97
C ASP A 20 -4.16 1.24 -7.59
N VAL A 21 -3.09 1.05 -6.82
CA VAL A 21 -2.91 1.61 -5.48
C VAL A 21 -1.91 2.77 -5.44
N THR A 22 -1.36 3.18 -6.60
CA THR A 22 -0.24 4.13 -6.70
C THR A 22 -0.53 5.44 -5.97
N SER A 23 -1.67 6.06 -6.26
CA SER A 23 -2.07 7.34 -5.63
C SER A 23 -2.29 7.23 -4.12
N ILE A 24 -2.75 6.07 -3.64
CA ILE A 24 -2.96 5.81 -2.21
C ILE A 24 -1.62 5.66 -1.49
N VAL A 25 -0.67 4.94 -2.10
CA VAL A 25 0.69 4.77 -1.58
C VAL A 25 1.41 6.12 -1.55
N GLU A 26 1.33 6.92 -2.62
CA GLU A 26 1.91 8.27 -2.67
C GLU A 26 1.35 9.17 -1.56
N ALA A 27 0.04 9.15 -1.35
CA ALA A 27 -0.60 9.90 -0.27
C ALA A 27 -0.12 9.45 1.11
N ALA A 28 0.06 8.14 1.32
CA ALA A 28 0.60 7.60 2.57
C ALA A 28 2.05 8.05 2.79
N VAL A 29 2.90 7.97 1.76
CA VAL A 29 4.29 8.43 1.81
C VAL A 29 4.37 9.93 2.11
N ALA A 30 3.53 10.75 1.48
CA ALA A 30 3.46 12.19 1.75
C ALA A 30 3.07 12.47 3.22
N GLN A 31 2.06 11.77 3.74
CA GLN A 31 1.62 11.86 5.14
C GLN A 31 2.67 11.34 6.13
N SER A 32 3.53 10.40 5.70
CA SER A 32 4.59 9.85 6.54
C SER A 32 5.60 10.90 6.98
N GLY A 33 5.79 11.97 6.20
CA GLY A 33 6.84 12.98 6.41
C GLY A 33 8.27 12.42 6.37
N VAL A 34 8.48 11.17 5.92
CA VAL A 34 9.81 10.59 5.67
C VAL A 34 10.35 11.21 4.38
N ARG A 35 11.55 11.81 4.45
CA ARG A 35 12.18 12.46 3.28
C ARG A 35 13.03 11.51 2.46
N ASN A 36 13.75 10.61 3.12
CA ASN A 36 14.59 9.57 2.50
C ASN A 36 14.41 8.28 3.29
N GLY A 37 14.12 7.17 2.62
CA GLY A 37 13.85 5.89 3.27
C GLY A 37 13.32 4.85 2.29
N LEU A 38 12.71 3.80 2.83
CA LEU A 38 12.08 2.72 2.08
C LEU A 38 10.57 2.73 2.34
N CYS A 39 9.79 2.39 1.31
CA CYS A 39 8.35 2.15 1.41
C CYS A 39 8.10 0.68 1.09
N LEU A 40 7.73 -0.12 2.10
CA LEU A 40 7.33 -1.51 1.91
C LEU A 40 5.83 -1.57 1.66
N VAL A 41 5.43 -2.09 0.50
CA VAL A 41 4.05 -2.42 0.19
C VAL A 41 3.96 -3.93 0.08
N GLN A 42 3.10 -4.54 0.89
CA GLN A 42 2.93 -5.99 0.91
C GLN A 42 1.46 -6.33 1.07
N SER A 43 1.06 -7.47 0.51
CA SER A 43 -0.24 -8.04 0.85
C SER A 43 -0.16 -8.85 2.15
N LEU A 44 -1.23 -8.79 2.93
CA LEU A 44 -1.43 -9.61 4.12
C LEU A 44 -2.17 -10.93 3.81
N HIS A 45 -2.43 -11.21 2.53
CA HIS A 45 -3.16 -12.40 2.07
C HIS A 45 -2.30 -13.22 1.11
N SER A 46 -2.29 -14.55 1.30
CA SER A 46 -1.48 -15.49 0.51
C SER A 46 -1.93 -15.67 -0.94
N THR A 47 -3.14 -15.25 -1.29
CA THR A 47 -3.75 -15.41 -2.62
C THR A 47 -3.77 -14.13 -3.45
N THR A 48 -2.95 -13.14 -3.07
CA THR A 48 -2.85 -11.82 -3.74
C THR A 48 -1.39 -11.43 -3.89
N ALA A 49 -1.10 -10.43 -4.73
CA ALA A 49 0.25 -9.95 -4.97
C ALA A 49 0.27 -8.41 -5.10
N ILE A 50 1.44 -7.82 -4.84
CA ILE A 50 1.78 -6.41 -5.03
C ILE A 50 2.96 -6.34 -5.98
#